data_AF-A0A369RLC1-F1
#
_entry.id   AF-A0A369RLC1-F1
#
_cell.length_a   1.000
_cell.length_b   1.000
_cell.length_c   1.000
_cell.angle_alpha   90.00
_cell.angle_beta   90.00
_cell.angle_gamma   90.00
#
_symmetry.space_group_name_H-M   'P 1'
#
loop_
_entity.id
_entity.type
_entity.pdbx_description
1 polymer ?
#
loop_
_entity_poly.entity_id
_entity_poly.type
_entity_poly.pdbx_seq_one_letter_code
_entity_poly.pdbx_strand_id
1 'polypeptide(L)'
;MFQILESYGFEVKLVNARHVKNVPGRKSGVQDCQWLQQLHSYGLLQGSFRPDDQICVLRGYVRQRNNLIRSAILNACKALIQMNIQLHKAISDINGITGIRIIEAIIEGERDPEKLAELRDGRIKNDKSTIVKALTGDYREEHLFTLRQEYEAYTFFQEQIKECDRSIESYYKAFETQSDESKPVSKAKCKKKNRSKF
;
A
#
# COMPACT_ATOMS: atom_id res chain seq x y z
N MET A 1 -1.05 0.42 20.79
CA MET A 1 -2.04 0.16 21.86
C MET A 1 -2.14 -1.32 22.19
N PHE A 2 -2.64 -2.18 21.30
CA PHE A 2 -2.85 -3.60 21.64
C PHE A 2 -1.56 -4.38 21.94
N GLN A 3 -0.44 -4.05 21.29
CA GLN A 3 0.88 -4.63 21.58
C GLN A 3 1.38 -4.28 22.99
N ILE A 4 1.12 -3.04 23.42
CA ILE A 4 1.49 -2.55 24.75
C ILE A 4 0.73 -3.33 25.82
N LEU A 5 -0.57 -3.57 25.61
CA LEU A 5 -1.37 -4.36 26.53
C LEU A 5 -0.89 -5.81 26.62
N GLU A 6 -0.50 -6.42 25.50
CA GLU A 6 0.11 -7.77 25.51
C GLU A 6 1.46 -7.79 26.24
N SER A 7 2.29 -6.75 26.10
CA SER A 7 3.55 -6.66 26.87
C SER A 7 3.36 -6.54 28.38
N TYR A 8 2.20 -6.04 28.82
CA TYR A 8 1.82 -6.03 30.23
C TYR A 8 1.15 -7.35 30.70
N GLY A 9 1.08 -8.36 29.83
CA GLY A 9 0.53 -9.69 30.15
C GLY A 9 -0.99 -9.79 30.02
N PHE A 10 -1.67 -8.82 29.41
CA PHE A 10 -3.11 -8.91 29.17
C PHE A 10 -3.44 -9.78 27.97
N GLU A 11 -4.46 -10.64 28.11
CA GLU A 11 -5.08 -11.31 26.97
C GLU A 11 -5.96 -10.31 26.21
N VAL A 12 -5.52 -9.88 25.03
CA VAL A 12 -6.22 -8.88 24.22
C VAL A 12 -7.07 -9.55 23.15
N LYS A 13 -8.40 -9.46 23.25
CA LYS A 13 -9.33 -9.92 22.21
C LYS A 13 -9.86 -8.75 21.40
N LEU A 14 -9.56 -8.74 20.10
CA LEU A 14 -10.22 -7.85 19.15
C LEU A 14 -11.60 -8.43 18.81
N VAL A 15 -12.70 -7.71 19.04
CA VAL A 15 -14.05 -8.22 18.76
C VAL A 15 -14.72 -7.37 17.68
N ASN A 16 -15.44 -8.03 16.77
CA ASN A 16 -16.21 -7.33 15.75
C ASN A 16 -17.39 -6.58 16.40
N ALA A 17 -17.42 -5.27 16.23
CA ALA A 17 -18.47 -4.41 16.80
C ALA A 17 -19.89 -4.83 16.36
N ARG A 18 -20.07 -5.42 15.17
CA ARG A 18 -21.39 -5.89 14.71
C ARG A 18 -21.97 -7.01 15.58
N HIS A 19 -21.11 -7.83 16.19
CA HIS A 19 -21.55 -8.94 17.04
C HIS A 19 -21.90 -8.48 18.47
N VAL A 20 -21.52 -7.25 18.82
CA VAL A 20 -21.69 -6.69 20.17
C VAL A 20 -22.72 -5.55 20.20
N LYS A 21 -22.74 -4.69 19.18
CA LYS A 21 -23.54 -3.45 19.16
C LYS A 21 -25.02 -3.63 18.83
N ASN A 22 -25.46 -4.79 18.33
CA ASN A 22 -26.84 -5.00 17.92
C ASN A 22 -27.79 -5.39 19.07
N VAL A 23 -27.52 -4.97 20.30
CA VAL A 23 -28.44 -5.20 21.44
C VAL A 23 -29.30 -3.95 21.64
N PRO A 24 -30.58 -3.93 21.20
CA PRO A 24 -31.44 -2.78 21.40
C PRO A 24 -31.66 -2.51 22.90
N GLY A 25 -31.63 -1.24 23.30
CA GLY A 25 -32.00 -0.80 24.66
C GLY A 25 -30.89 -0.26 25.57
N ARG A 26 -29.64 -0.10 25.08
CA ARG A 26 -28.53 0.47 25.90
C ARG A 26 -28.05 1.80 25.34
N LYS A 27 -28.14 2.84 26.17
CA LYS A 27 -27.97 4.25 25.77
C LYS A 27 -26.78 4.94 26.45
N SER A 28 -26.01 4.24 27.30
CA SER A 28 -24.84 4.80 27.99
C SER A 28 -23.61 3.90 27.88
N GLY A 29 -22.43 4.51 27.65
CA GLY A 29 -21.17 3.79 27.49
C GLY A 29 -20.74 2.99 28.74
N VAL A 30 -21.19 3.39 29.94
CA VAL A 30 -20.93 2.63 31.18
C VAL A 30 -21.66 1.29 31.18
N GLN A 31 -22.94 1.28 30.77
CA GLN A 31 -23.72 0.04 30.65
C GLN A 31 -23.17 -0.87 29.56
N ASP A 32 -22.66 -0.30 28.47
CA ASP A 32 -22.02 -1.06 27.39
C ASP A 32 -20.72 -1.75 27.85
N CYS A 33 -19.88 -1.07 28.65
CA CYS A 33 -18.67 -1.67 29.21
C CYS A 33 -18.99 -2.83 30.17
N GLN A 34 -19.97 -2.65 31.07
CA GLN A 34 -20.41 -3.70 31.98
C GLN A 34 -20.97 -4.91 31.24
N TRP A 35 -21.73 -4.68 30.17
CA TRP A 35 -22.24 -5.75 29.33
C TRP A 35 -21.13 -6.50 28.59
N LEU A 36 -20.17 -5.78 28.03
CA LEU A 36 -18.99 -6.37 27.38
C LEU A 36 -18.20 -7.25 28.36
N GLN A 37 -18.02 -6.80 29.61
CA GLN A 37 -17.40 -7.60 30.65
C GLN A 37 -18.19 -8.88 30.92
N GLN A 38 -19.51 -8.79 31.07
CA GLN A 38 -20.36 -9.98 31.28
C GLN A 38 -20.25 -10.97 30.12
N LEU A 39 -20.32 -10.50 28.87
CA LEU A 39 -20.15 -11.35 27.69
C LEU A 39 -18.77 -12.00 27.64
N HIS A 40 -17.72 -11.28 28.04
CA HIS A 40 -16.36 -11.82 28.10
C HIS A 40 -16.25 -12.93 29.17
N SER A 41 -16.80 -12.71 30.36
CA SER A 41 -16.82 -13.70 31.44
C SER A 41 -17.53 -15.00 31.06
N TYR A 42 -18.58 -14.91 30.25
CA TYR A 42 -19.30 -16.07 29.72
C TYR A 42 -18.65 -16.70 28.48
N GLY A 43 -17.54 -16.15 27.97
CA GLY A 43 -16.88 -16.65 26.76
C GLY A 43 -17.69 -16.46 25.47
N LEU A 44 -18.72 -15.61 25.49
CA LEU A 44 -19.61 -15.36 24.35
C LEU A 44 -18.99 -14.42 23.30
N LEU A 45 -17.88 -13.76 23.63
CA LEU A 45 -17.13 -12.92 22.71
C LEU A 45 -16.16 -13.75 21.86
N GLN A 46 -16.48 -13.84 20.57
CA GLN A 46 -15.57 -14.41 19.57
C GLN A 46 -14.52 -13.38 19.16
N GLY A 47 -13.25 -13.70 19.46
CA GLY A 47 -12.11 -12.92 19.01
C GLY A 47 -11.96 -12.97 17.49
N SER A 48 -11.71 -11.81 16.90
CA SER A 48 -11.28 -11.67 15.51
C SER A 48 -9.81 -12.06 15.41
N PHE A 49 -9.43 -12.64 14.28
CA PHE A 49 -8.05 -13.03 14.03
C PHE A 49 -7.10 -11.84 14.13
N ARG A 50 -6.13 -11.96 15.03
CA ARG A 50 -4.98 -11.07 15.14
C ARG A 50 -3.73 -11.91 14.91
N PRO A 51 -2.87 -11.55 13.95
CA PRO A 51 -1.58 -12.23 13.78
C PRO A 51 -0.69 -12.01 15.00
N ASP A 52 0.23 -12.94 15.23
CA ASP A 52 1.25 -12.82 16.27
C ASP A 52 2.08 -11.54 16.07
N ASP A 53 2.69 -11.07 17.16
CA ASP A 53 3.43 -9.80 17.15
C ASP A 53 4.54 -9.79 16.09
N GLN A 54 5.18 -10.94 15.88
CA GLN A 54 6.21 -11.09 14.86
C GLN A 54 5.68 -10.81 13.44
N ILE A 55 4.46 -11.24 13.12
CA ILE A 55 3.80 -10.96 11.84
C ILE A 55 3.35 -9.50 11.79
N CYS A 56 2.97 -8.91 12.92
CA CYS A 56 2.61 -7.49 13.01
C CYS A 56 3.78 -6.57 12.66
N VAL A 57 5.00 -6.90 13.12
CA VAL A 57 6.24 -6.18 12.75
C VAL A 57 6.47 -6.24 11.24
N LEU A 58 6.44 -7.43 10.64
CA LEU A 58 6.62 -7.60 9.20
C LEU A 58 5.57 -6.82 8.39
N ARG A 59 4.30 -6.87 8.82
CA ARG A 59 3.21 -6.10 8.19
C ARG A 59 3.43 -4.59 8.33
N GLY A 60 4.10 -4.14 9.38
CA GLY A 60 4.53 -2.75 9.55
C GLY A 60 5.47 -2.32 8.42
N TYR A 61 6.55 -3.06 8.20
CA TYR A 61 7.52 -2.77 7.13
C TYR A 61 6.88 -2.82 5.73
N VAL A 62 6.09 -3.86 5.44
CA VAL A 62 5.40 -3.99 4.15
C VAL A 62 4.41 -2.84 3.93
N ARG A 63 3.71 -2.40 4.98
CA ARG A 63 2.82 -1.24 4.89
C ARG A 63 3.59 0.04 4.60
N GLN A 64 4.73 0.25 5.27
CA GLN A 64 5.57 1.42 5.03
C GLN A 64 6.08 1.44 3.59
N ARG A 65 6.60 0.31 3.10
CA ARG A 65 6.99 0.14 1.69
C ARG A 65 5.87 0.53 0.72
N ASN A 66 4.65 0.02 0.95
CA ASN A 66 3.50 0.33 0.12
C ASN A 66 3.10 1.82 0.18
N ASN A 67 3.24 2.46 1.34
CA ASN A 67 3.00 3.90 1.47
C ASN A 67 4.01 4.70 0.65
N LEU A 68 5.30 4.36 0.72
CA LEU A 68 6.35 5.01 -0.07
C LEU A 68 6.09 4.90 -1.58
N ILE A 69 5.72 3.70 -2.06
CA ILE A 69 5.35 3.48 -3.47
C ILE A 69 4.17 4.36 -3.87
N ARG A 70 3.12 4.44 -3.04
CA ARG A 70 1.94 5.28 -3.32
C ARG A 70 2.30 6.76 -3.36
N SER A 71 3.12 7.23 -2.43
CA SER A 71 3.59 8.61 -2.40
C SER A 71 4.39 8.94 -3.67
N ALA A 72 5.31 8.06 -4.08
CA ALA A 72 6.09 8.24 -5.30
C ALA A 72 5.21 8.38 -6.56
N ILE A 73 4.20 7.51 -6.72
CA ILE A 73 3.25 7.59 -7.85
C ILE A 73 2.44 8.89 -7.79
N LEU A 74 1.94 9.25 -6.61
CA LEU A 74 1.09 10.42 -6.44
C LEU A 74 1.84 11.71 -6.77
N ASN A 75 3.09 11.82 -6.33
CA ASN A 75 3.96 12.96 -6.54
C ASN A 75 4.27 13.16 -8.03
N ALA A 76 4.69 12.09 -8.72
CA ALA A 76 4.94 12.12 -10.16
C ALA A 76 3.68 12.53 -10.95
N CYS A 77 2.52 11.95 -10.63
CA CYS A 77 1.25 12.31 -11.26
C CYS A 77 0.90 13.80 -11.05
N LYS A 78 1.07 14.32 -9.84
CA LYS A 78 0.74 15.72 -9.51
C LYS A 78 1.60 16.70 -10.30
N ALA A 79 2.91 16.48 -10.36
CA ALA A 79 3.82 17.34 -11.11
C ALA A 79 3.45 17.38 -12.61
N LEU A 80 3.19 16.21 -13.19
CA LEU A 80 2.80 16.11 -14.60
C LEU A 80 1.44 16.78 -14.88
N ILE A 81 0.45 16.61 -13.98
CA ILE A 81 -0.87 17.24 -14.13
C ILE A 81 -0.77 18.76 -14.04
N GLN A 82 0.10 19.31 -13.19
CA GLN A 82 0.31 20.76 -13.10
C GLN A 82 0.84 21.36 -14.41
N MET A 83 1.67 20.60 -15.15
CA MET A 83 2.14 20.95 -16.49
C MET A 83 1.11 20.66 -17.61
N ASN A 84 -0.11 20.23 -17.27
CA ASN A 84 -1.10 19.73 -18.22
C ASN A 84 -0.60 18.52 -19.06
N ILE A 85 0.39 17.77 -18.56
CA ILE A 85 0.91 16.56 -19.19
C ILE A 85 0.09 15.36 -18.68
N GLN A 86 -0.57 14.65 -19.58
CA GLN A 86 -1.47 13.53 -19.26
C GLN A 86 -0.83 12.16 -19.48
N LEU A 87 0.45 12.02 -19.13
CA LEU A 87 1.22 10.78 -19.33
C LEU A 87 0.58 9.57 -18.64
N HIS A 88 -0.07 9.78 -17.48
CA HIS A 88 -0.81 8.77 -16.73
C HIS A 88 -1.98 8.13 -17.49
N LYS A 89 -2.49 8.78 -18.54
CA LYS A 89 -3.54 8.21 -19.41
C LYS A 89 -2.95 7.43 -20.59
N ALA A 90 -1.73 7.78 -20.99
CA ALA A 90 -1.08 7.19 -22.16
C ALA A 90 -0.22 5.97 -21.81
N ILE A 91 0.30 5.87 -20.58
CA ILE A 91 1.16 4.78 -20.14
C ILE A 91 0.56 4.15 -18.88
N SER A 92 0.62 2.82 -18.77
CA SER A 92 0.09 2.09 -17.61
C SER A 92 0.89 2.30 -16.33
N ASP A 93 2.19 2.58 -16.45
CA ASP A 93 3.10 2.84 -15.33
C ASP A 93 4.00 4.04 -15.62
N ILE A 94 3.84 5.10 -14.83
CA ILE A 94 4.58 6.35 -14.92
C ILE A 94 5.95 6.22 -14.25
N ASN A 95 6.03 5.39 -13.21
CA ASN A 95 7.25 5.15 -12.46
C ASN A 95 8.08 4.01 -13.09
N GLY A 96 7.67 3.54 -14.26
CA GLY A 96 8.42 2.59 -15.07
C GLY A 96 9.55 3.27 -15.85
N ILE A 97 10.37 2.45 -16.52
CA ILE A 97 11.56 2.89 -17.26
C ILE A 97 11.23 4.00 -18.26
N THR A 98 10.14 3.86 -19.02
CA THR A 98 9.73 4.87 -20.01
C THR A 98 9.37 6.20 -19.36
N GLY A 99 8.58 6.18 -18.30
CA GLY A 99 8.10 7.42 -17.68
C GLY A 99 9.23 8.18 -16.99
N ILE A 100 10.12 7.47 -16.30
CA ILE A 100 11.34 8.05 -15.70
C ILE A 100 12.21 8.68 -16.79
N ARG A 101 12.49 7.96 -17.89
CA ARG A 101 13.31 8.49 -18.99
C ARG A 101 12.73 9.76 -19.61
N ILE A 102 11.41 9.82 -19.76
CA ILE A 102 10.72 11.01 -20.26
C ILE A 102 10.88 12.16 -19.26
N ILE A 103 10.70 11.90 -17.95
CA ILE A 103 10.85 12.92 -16.91
C ILE A 103 12.30 13.43 -16.85
N GLU A 104 13.30 12.53 -16.92
CA GLU A 104 14.72 12.88 -16.99
C GLU A 104 15.03 13.76 -18.20
N ALA A 105 14.56 13.38 -19.39
CA ALA A 105 14.75 14.18 -20.60
C ALA A 105 14.11 15.58 -20.50
N ILE A 106 12.93 15.69 -19.88
CA ILE A 106 12.28 16.98 -19.62
C ILE A 106 13.14 17.84 -18.67
N ILE A 107 13.74 17.23 -17.64
CA ILE A 107 14.62 17.92 -16.68
C ILE A 107 15.94 18.35 -17.34
N GLU A 108 16.48 17.55 -18.25
CA GLU A 108 17.67 17.86 -19.06
C GLU A 108 17.42 18.99 -20.09
N GLY A 109 16.15 19.29 -20.37
CA GLY A 109 15.74 20.44 -21.18
C GLY A 109 15.12 20.09 -22.53
N GLU A 110 14.86 18.81 -22.81
CA GLU A 110 14.12 18.41 -24.01
C GLU A 110 12.63 18.75 -23.85
N ARG A 111 12.11 19.54 -24.82
CA ARG A 111 10.73 20.04 -24.81
C ARG A 111 9.91 19.56 -26.00
N ASP A 112 10.54 18.86 -26.94
CA ASP A 112 9.89 18.38 -28.15
C ASP A 112 9.10 17.09 -27.85
N PRO A 113 7.75 17.11 -27.93
CA PRO A 113 6.93 15.94 -27.67
C PRO A 113 7.24 14.76 -28.61
N GLU A 114 7.72 15.02 -29.83
CA GLU A 114 8.06 13.96 -30.78
C GLU A 114 9.30 13.19 -30.36
N LYS A 115 10.34 13.90 -29.91
CA LYS A 115 11.56 13.29 -29.35
C LYS A 115 11.28 12.54 -28.06
N LEU A 116 10.49 13.13 -27.16
CA LEU A 116 10.10 12.46 -25.92
C LEU A 116 9.30 11.18 -26.18
N ALA A 117 8.48 11.15 -27.24
CA ALA A 117 7.76 9.95 -27.64
C ALA A 117 8.66 8.86 -28.27
N GLU A 118 9.89 9.18 -28.70
CA GLU A 118 10.87 8.19 -29.17
C GLU A 118 11.54 7.43 -28.03
N LEU A 119 11.59 8.02 -26.83
CA LEU A 119 12.08 7.36 -25.61
C LEU A 119 11.15 6.24 -25.12
N ARG A 120 10.01 6.05 -25.79
CA ARG A 120 9.01 5.03 -25.50
C ARG A 120 9.55 3.62 -25.76
N ASP A 121 9.47 2.77 -24.75
CA ASP A 121 9.68 1.32 -24.91
C ASP A 121 8.64 0.72 -25.89
N GLY A 122 9.09 -0.15 -26.80
CA GLY A 122 8.23 -0.85 -27.78
C GLY A 122 7.16 -1.75 -27.15
N ARG A 123 7.25 -2.06 -25.86
CA ARG A 123 6.20 -2.79 -25.11
C ARG A 123 4.93 -1.98 -24.86
N ILE A 124 4.97 -0.66 -25.05
CA ILE A 124 3.82 0.20 -24.84
C ILE A 124 2.84 0.06 -26.00
N LYS A 125 1.61 -0.35 -25.68
CA LYS A 125 0.53 -0.61 -26.64
C LYS A 125 0.05 0.65 -27.36
N ASN A 126 0.15 1.81 -26.73
CA ASN A 126 -0.37 3.07 -27.27
C ASN A 126 0.58 3.67 -28.29
N ASP A 127 0.07 4.01 -29.47
CA ASP A 127 0.83 4.60 -30.57
C ASP A 127 1.61 5.88 -30.20
N LYS A 128 2.68 6.15 -30.95
CA LYS A 128 3.51 7.37 -30.79
C LYS A 128 2.65 8.63 -30.80
N SER A 129 1.66 8.70 -31.68
CA SER A 129 0.74 9.85 -31.82
C SER A 129 -0.09 10.12 -30.56
N THR A 130 -0.54 9.07 -29.85
CA THR A 130 -1.28 9.19 -28.59
C THR A 130 -0.39 9.72 -27.47
N ILE A 131 0.88 9.31 -27.45
CA ILE A 131 1.85 9.76 -26.45
C ILE A 131 2.27 11.21 -26.70
N VAL A 132 2.50 11.60 -27.96
CA VAL A 132 2.73 13.00 -28.35
C VAL A 132 1.60 13.90 -27.84
N LYS A 133 0.34 13.50 -28.04
CA LYS A 133 -0.82 14.24 -27.53
C LYS A 133 -0.82 14.34 -26.00
N ALA A 134 -0.41 13.28 -25.30
CA ALA A 134 -0.34 13.28 -23.83
C ALA A 134 0.81 14.12 -23.27
N LEU A 135 1.88 14.31 -24.04
CA LEU A 135 3.06 15.13 -23.72
C LEU A 135 2.92 16.60 -24.15
N THR A 136 1.85 16.92 -24.89
CA THR A 136 1.56 18.30 -25.27
C THR A 136 0.98 19.02 -24.06
N GLY A 137 1.79 19.89 -23.44
CA GLY A 137 1.46 20.58 -22.18
C GLY A 137 2.20 21.92 -22.06
N ASP A 138 2.15 22.51 -20.87
CA ASP A 138 2.77 23.78 -20.54
C ASP A 138 4.09 23.58 -19.77
N TYR A 139 5.20 24.06 -20.35
CA TYR A 139 6.57 23.81 -19.87
C TYR A 139 7.19 25.07 -19.24
N ARG A 140 6.43 25.76 -18.38
CA ARG A 140 6.91 26.95 -17.67
C ARG A 140 7.94 26.61 -16.60
N GLU A 141 8.80 27.57 -16.27
CA GLU A 141 9.92 27.38 -15.36
C GLU A 141 9.49 26.98 -13.94
N GLU A 142 8.37 27.53 -13.44
CA GLU A 142 7.83 27.17 -12.13
C GLU A 142 7.40 25.70 -12.03
N HIS A 143 6.87 25.15 -13.12
CA HIS A 143 6.45 23.76 -13.17
C HIS A 143 7.64 22.83 -13.34
N LEU A 144 8.65 23.23 -14.12
CA LEU A 144 9.90 22.50 -14.26
C LEU A 144 10.67 22.44 -12.92
N PHE A 145 10.67 23.53 -12.16
CA PHE A 145 11.23 23.55 -10.81
C PHE A 145 10.53 22.54 -9.90
N THR A 146 9.19 22.54 -9.91
CA THR A 146 8.39 21.61 -9.12
C THR A 146 8.63 20.16 -9.55
N LEU A 147 8.68 19.89 -10.86
CA LEU A 147 8.97 18.57 -11.42
C LEU A 147 10.33 18.04 -10.96
N ARG A 148 11.36 18.90 -10.93
CA ARG A 148 12.69 18.53 -10.43
C ARG A 148 12.66 18.13 -8.97
N GLN A 149 11.98 18.90 -8.11
CA GLN A 149 11.85 18.56 -6.69
C GLN A 149 11.11 17.24 -6.48
N GLU A 150 10.04 17.00 -7.25
CA GLU A 150 9.28 15.76 -7.17
C GLU A 150 10.07 14.56 -7.73
N TYR A 151 10.96 14.78 -8.70
CA TYR A 151 11.90 13.77 -9.18
C TYR A 151 12.95 13.40 -8.12
N GLU A 152 13.51 14.38 -7.42
CA GLU A 152 14.41 14.15 -6.28
C GLU A 152 13.70 13.43 -5.12
N ALA A 153 12.44 13.78 -4.85
CA ALA A 153 11.64 13.05 -3.87
C ALA A 153 11.39 11.59 -4.30
N TYR A 154 11.18 11.36 -5.61
CA TYR A 154 11.05 10.02 -6.17
C TYR A 154 12.32 9.19 -5.96
N THR A 155 13.51 9.73 -6.28
CA THR A 155 14.77 9.00 -6.09
C THR A 155 15.00 8.67 -4.62
N PHE A 156 14.72 9.62 -3.71
CA PHE A 156 14.74 9.38 -2.28
C PHE A 156 13.79 8.26 -1.85
N PHE A 157 12.54 8.25 -2.34
CA PHE A 157 11.61 7.17 -2.03
C PHE A 157 12.10 5.81 -2.53
N GLN A 158 12.77 5.74 -3.68
CA GLN A 158 13.36 4.48 -4.16
C GLN A 158 14.45 3.95 -3.23
N GLU A 159 15.28 4.83 -2.67
CA GLU A 159 16.28 4.44 -1.67
C GLU A 159 15.62 3.93 -0.38
N GLN A 160 14.60 4.64 0.10
CA GLN A 160 13.83 4.25 1.28
C GLN A 160 13.07 2.91 1.08
N ILE A 161 12.59 2.64 -0.14
CA ILE A 161 11.98 1.35 -0.49
C ILE A 161 13.03 0.24 -0.40
N LYS A 162 14.25 0.45 -0.92
CA LYS A 162 15.36 -0.51 -0.80
C LYS A 162 15.76 -0.75 0.67
N GLU A 163 15.72 0.27 1.51
CA GLU A 163 15.92 0.13 2.95
C GLU A 163 14.84 -0.71 3.64
N CYS A 164 13.58 -0.49 3.26
CA CYS A 164 12.47 -1.32 3.72
C CYS A 164 12.66 -2.78 3.27
N ASP A 165 13.04 -3.01 2.01
CA ASP A 165 13.26 -4.35 1.46
C ASP A 165 14.39 -5.08 2.20
N ARG A 166 15.52 -4.40 2.49
CA ARG A 166 16.61 -4.96 3.31
C ARG A 166 16.15 -5.31 4.72
N SER A 167 15.34 -4.45 5.35
CA SER A 167 14.81 -4.69 6.69
C SER A 167 13.84 -5.88 6.71
N ILE A 168 13.00 -6.01 5.68
CA ILE A 168 12.09 -7.14 5.49
C ILE A 168 12.89 -8.44 5.33
N GLU A 169 13.92 -8.45 4.47
CA GLU A 169 14.75 -9.63 4.23
C GLU A 169 15.51 -10.06 5.50
N SER A 170 16.11 -9.10 6.22
CA SER A 170 16.79 -9.37 7.49
C SER A 170 15.84 -9.96 8.52
N TYR A 171 14.62 -9.44 8.62
CA TYR A 171 13.62 -9.95 9.55
C TYR A 171 13.14 -11.35 9.17
N TYR A 172 12.98 -11.62 7.87
CA TYR A 172 12.58 -12.93 7.37
C TYR A 172 13.63 -14.01 7.66
N LYS A 173 14.92 -13.71 7.50
CA LYS A 173 16.02 -14.64 7.83
C LYS A 173 16.05 -15.00 9.32
N ALA A 174 15.73 -14.05 10.20
CA ALA A 174 15.62 -14.34 11.63
C ALA A 174 14.41 -15.24 11.96
N PHE A 175 13.33 -15.14 11.17
CA PHE A 175 12.07 -15.85 11.37
C PHE A 175 12.12 -17.33 10.96
N GLU A 176 12.90 -17.71 9.94
CA GLU A 176 13.01 -19.10 9.46
C GLU A 176 13.56 -20.10 10.51
N THR A 177 14.18 -19.62 11.59
CA THR A 177 14.74 -20.49 12.65
C THR A 177 13.67 -21.12 13.56
N GLN A 178 12.38 -20.77 13.44
CA GLN A 178 11.29 -21.28 14.29
C GLN A 178 10.30 -22.21 13.59
N SER A 179 10.55 -22.64 12.35
CA SER A 179 9.79 -23.75 11.77
C SER A 179 10.38 -25.07 12.22
N ASP A 180 9.87 -25.61 13.33
CA ASP A 180 9.91 -27.05 13.59
C ASP A 180 9.36 -27.77 12.34
N GLU A 181 10.22 -28.48 11.62
CA GLU A 181 9.89 -29.31 10.45
C GLU A 181 8.90 -30.47 10.76
N SER A 182 8.30 -30.51 11.95
CA SER A 182 7.66 -31.70 12.52
C SER A 182 6.12 -31.68 12.58
N LYS A 183 5.42 -30.67 12.05
CA LYS A 183 3.94 -30.68 12.02
C LYS A 183 3.39 -30.57 10.60
N PRO A 184 2.82 -31.66 10.03
CA PRO A 184 2.15 -31.58 8.76
C PRO A 184 0.94 -30.64 8.87
N VAL A 185 0.90 -29.62 8.01
CA VAL A 185 -0.22 -28.69 7.90
C VAL A 185 -1.47 -29.50 7.56
N SER A 186 -2.40 -29.61 8.51
CA SER A 186 -3.67 -30.29 8.28
C SER A 186 -4.45 -29.50 7.22
N LYS A 187 -4.75 -30.14 6.09
CA LYS A 187 -5.52 -29.53 5.00
C LYS A 187 -6.90 -29.15 5.54
N ALA A 188 -7.12 -27.86 5.79
CA ALA A 188 -8.44 -27.34 6.10
C ALA A 188 -9.38 -27.65 4.93
N LYS A 189 -10.35 -28.56 5.14
CA LYS A 189 -11.38 -28.86 4.14
C LYS A 189 -12.19 -27.57 3.88
N CYS A 190 -12.05 -27.01 2.69
CA CYS A 190 -12.91 -25.94 2.22
C CYS A 190 -14.36 -26.46 2.16
N LYS A 191 -15.21 -26.08 3.12
CA LYS A 191 -16.64 -26.35 3.05
C LYS A 191 -17.20 -25.58 1.86
N LYS A 192 -17.54 -26.29 0.78
CA LYS A 192 -18.32 -25.75 -0.35
C LYS A 192 -19.61 -25.15 0.23
N LYS A 193 -19.76 -23.82 0.10
CA LYS A 193 -21.02 -23.13 0.36
C LYS A 193 -22.03 -23.60 -0.71
N ASN A 194 -22.99 -24.42 -0.33
CA ASN A 194 -24.17 -24.65 -1.15
C ASN A 194 -24.93 -23.31 -1.21
N ARG A 195 -25.00 -22.71 -2.40
CA ARG A 195 -25.94 -21.62 -2.70
C ARG A 195 -27.35 -22.23 -2.73
N SER A 196 -28.19 -21.96 -1.73
CA SER A 196 -29.62 -22.21 -1.87
C SER A 196 -30.17 -21.23 -2.90
N LYS A 197 -30.73 -21.76 -3.99
CA LYS A 197 -31.61 -21.00 -4.87
C LYS A 197 -32.98 -20.94 -4.20
N PHE A 198 -33.33 -19.78 -3.66
CA PHE A 198 -34.69 -19.30 -3.53
C PHE A 198 -34.65 -17.79 -3.76
#